data_AF-A0A7G6YK08-F1
#
_entry.id   AF-A0A7G6YK08-F1
#
_cell.length_a   1.000
_cell.length_b   1.000
_cell.length_c   1.000
_cell.angle_alpha   90.00
_cell.angle_beta   90.00
_cell.angle_gamma   90.00
#
_symmetry.space_group_name_H-M   'P 1'
#
loop_
_entity.id
_entity.type
_entity.pdbx_description
1 polymer ?
#
loop_
_entity_poly.entity_id
_entity_poly.type
_entity_poly.pdbx_seq_one_letter_code
_entity_poly.pdbx_strand_id
1 'polypeptide(L)'
;MQLRLIATTPGISIYYDEINRWLYTDWQGVHTQESSQAAGLLLLEALRQQPSSKILNDTSTIVSTSVDLSTWDQWWLRELVGAGLRYIAWVYPRLFPDRDATERILIHVKPMVVTTFDDVATACLWLQKQGVAAHPSSPTVALLS
;
A
#
# COMPACT_ATOMS: atom_id res chain seq x y z
N MET A 1 -7.94 -8.23 12.68
CA MET A 1 -6.95 -7.13 12.59
C MET A 1 -6.79 -6.56 13.99
N GLN A 2 -5.58 -6.18 14.39
CA GLN A 2 -5.33 -5.42 15.63
C GLN A 2 -4.55 -4.16 15.25
N LEU A 3 -5.27 -3.05 15.11
CA LEU A 3 -4.76 -1.84 14.48
C LEU A 3 -4.14 -0.89 15.51
N ARG A 4 -2.88 -0.51 15.30
CA ARG A 4 -2.21 0.60 15.97
C ARG A 4 -2.09 1.76 14.99
N LEU A 5 -2.62 2.93 15.35
CA LEU A 5 -2.53 4.12 14.52
C LEU A 5 -1.05 4.58 14.39
N ILE A 6 -0.62 4.87 13.16
CA ILE A 6 0.67 5.51 12.85
C ILE A 6 0.44 6.99 12.54
N ALA A 7 -0.48 7.28 11.62
CA ALA A 7 -0.76 8.65 11.19
C ALA A 7 -2.22 8.79 10.76
N THR A 8 -2.78 9.99 10.92
CA THR A 8 -4.12 10.31 10.46
C THR A 8 -4.18 11.74 9.94
N THR A 9 -4.98 11.94 8.90
CA THR A 9 -5.36 13.22 8.31
C THR A 9 -6.85 13.13 7.95
N PRO A 10 -7.50 14.24 7.57
CA PRO A 10 -8.87 14.17 7.07
C PRO A 10 -9.07 13.28 5.84
N GLY A 11 -8.01 12.99 5.07
CA GLY A 11 -8.09 12.22 3.82
C GLY A 11 -7.57 10.78 3.88
N ILE A 12 -6.80 10.42 4.92
CA ILE A 12 -6.25 9.07 5.08
C ILE A 12 -5.95 8.79 6.55
N SER A 13 -6.27 7.58 6.99
CA SER A 13 -5.78 6.98 8.23
C SER A 13 -4.87 5.80 7.94
N ILE A 14 -3.73 5.72 8.63
CA ILE A 14 -2.68 4.72 8.42
C ILE A 14 -2.45 3.99 9.73
N TYR A 15 -2.58 2.67 9.68
CA TYR A 15 -2.43 1.78 10.82
C TYR A 15 -1.38 0.73 10.52
N TYR A 16 -0.74 0.24 11.58
CA TYR A 16 -0.05 -1.05 11.56
C TYR A 16 -0.98 -2.12 12.14
N ASP A 17 -1.17 -3.23 11.43
CA ASP A 17 -1.85 -4.39 11.96
C ASP A 17 -0.84 -5.28 12.70
N GLU A 18 -0.87 -5.27 14.02
CA GLU A 18 0.09 -6.00 14.87
C GLU A 18 0.00 -7.52 14.67
N ILE A 19 -1.18 -8.04 14.32
CA ILE A 19 -1.39 -9.48 14.11
C ILE A 19 -0.89 -9.88 12.72
N ASN A 20 -1.29 -9.14 11.69
CA ASN A 20 -1.00 -9.51 10.31
C ASN A 20 0.34 -8.95 9.77
N ARG A 21 0.96 -8.03 10.52
CA ARG A 21 2.26 -7.39 10.25
C ARG A 21 2.31 -6.69 8.89
N TRP A 22 1.30 -5.91 8.60
CA TRP A 22 1.23 -5.06 7.41
C TRP A 22 0.75 -3.66 7.78
N LEU A 23 0.89 -2.71 6.86
CA LEU A 23 0.14 -1.46 6.97
C LEU A 23 -1.27 -1.65 6.44
N TYR A 24 -2.22 -1.04 7.12
CA TYR A 24 -3.59 -0.86 6.66
C TYR A 24 -3.83 0.63 6.44
N THR A 25 -4.26 1.01 5.24
CA THR A 25 -4.66 2.38 4.92
C THR A 25 -6.14 2.43 4.66
N ASP A 26 -6.79 3.44 5.24
CA ASP A 26 -8.19 3.77 5.03
C ASP A 26 -8.25 5.18 4.44
N TRP A 27 -8.51 5.24 3.13
CA TRP A 27 -8.65 6.50 2.40
C TRP A 27 -10.07 7.01 2.50
N GLN A 28 -10.22 8.30 2.77
CA GLN A 28 -11.50 8.93 3.07
C GLN A 28 -11.65 10.25 2.30
N GLY A 29 -12.90 10.64 2.07
CA GLY A 29 -13.24 11.95 1.50
C GLY A 29 -12.96 12.09 0.00
N VAL A 30 -12.74 13.33 -0.42
CA VAL A 30 -12.47 13.71 -1.81
C VAL A 30 -11.01 14.07 -1.93
N HIS A 31 -10.34 13.51 -2.93
CA HIS A 31 -8.92 13.79 -3.18
C HIS A 31 -8.73 14.57 -4.46
N THR A 32 -7.97 15.65 -4.37
CA THR A 32 -7.32 16.28 -5.53
C THR A 32 -6.01 15.55 -5.83
N GLN A 33 -5.35 15.91 -6.93
CA GLN A 33 -4.00 15.40 -7.20
C GLN A 33 -3.04 15.76 -6.05
N GLU A 34 -3.05 17.02 -5.59
CA GLU A 34 -2.18 17.49 -4.51
C GLU A 34 -2.43 16.72 -3.20
N SER A 35 -3.70 16.53 -2.80
CA SER A 35 -4.02 15.80 -1.58
C SER A 35 -3.68 14.31 -1.69
N SER A 36 -3.88 13.71 -2.87
CA SER A 36 -3.45 12.33 -3.16
C SER A 36 -1.95 12.17 -3.00
N GLN A 37 -1.17 13.13 -3.51
CA GLN A 37 0.28 13.11 -3.42
C GLN A 37 0.76 13.26 -1.97
N ALA A 38 0.17 14.19 -1.21
CA ALA A 38 0.48 14.38 0.20
C ALA A 38 0.17 13.12 1.02
N ALA A 39 -0.99 12.48 0.79
CA ALA A 39 -1.36 11.22 1.43
C ALA A 39 -0.42 10.06 1.03
N GLY A 40 -0.02 9.98 -0.24
CA GLY A 40 0.97 9.00 -0.71
C GLY A 40 2.34 9.18 -0.04
N LEU A 41 2.82 10.41 0.13
CA LEU A 41 4.05 10.68 0.88
C LEU A 41 3.95 10.26 2.35
N LEU A 42 2.80 10.48 2.99
CA LEU A 42 2.56 10.03 4.35
C LEU A 42 2.60 8.50 4.48
N LEU A 43 2.05 7.78 3.50
CA LEU A 43 2.14 6.32 3.44
C LEU A 43 3.57 5.83 3.25
N LEU A 44 4.34 6.49 2.38
CA LEU A 44 5.75 6.16 2.17
C LEU A 44 6.56 6.37 3.46
N GLU A 45 6.32 7.46 4.19
CA GLU A 45 6.98 7.71 5.47
C GLU A 45 6.58 6.68 6.54
N ALA A 46 5.29 6.36 6.65
CA ALA A 46 4.82 5.31 7.54
C ALA A 46 5.45 3.94 7.23
N LEU A 47 5.63 3.62 5.95
CA LEU A 47 6.30 2.40 5.51
C LEU A 47 7.79 2.38 5.88
N ARG A 48 8.48 3.51 5.79
CA ARG A 48 9.89 3.62 6.20
C ARG A 48 10.05 3.51 7.72
N GLN A 49 9.14 4.09 8.49
CA GLN A 49 9.14 4.04 9.96
C GLN A 49 8.72 2.67 10.50
N GLN A 50 7.81 1.99 9.81
CA GLN A 50 7.31 0.66 10.16
C GLN A 50 7.48 -0.29 8.94
N PRO A 51 8.71 -0.78 8.69
CA PRO A 51 9.02 -1.61 7.53
C PRO A 51 8.06 -2.80 7.40
N SER A 52 7.35 -2.85 6.28
CA SER A 52 6.32 -3.85 6.01
C SER A 52 6.39 -4.27 4.54
N SER A 53 6.42 -5.58 4.26
CA SER A 53 6.42 -6.06 2.87
C SER A 53 5.02 -6.07 2.23
N LYS A 54 4.00 -5.66 2.98
CA LYS A 54 2.58 -5.79 2.63
C LYS A 54 1.82 -4.53 3.02
N ILE A 55 0.87 -4.14 2.18
CA ILE A 55 -0.12 -3.09 2.45
C ILE A 55 -1.50 -3.60 2.07
N LEU A 56 -2.47 -3.41 2.97
CA LEU A 56 -3.90 -3.47 2.67
C LEU A 56 -4.41 -2.05 2.45
N ASN A 57 -4.73 -1.71 1.20
CA ASN A 57 -5.09 -0.37 0.77
C ASN A 57 -6.58 -0.24 0.53
N ASP A 58 -7.32 0.34 1.47
CA ASP A 58 -8.77 0.51 1.38
C ASP A 58 -9.13 1.89 0.82
N THR A 59 -9.65 1.89 -0.41
CA THR A 59 -10.18 3.09 -1.07
C THR A 59 -11.70 3.06 -1.21
N SER A 60 -12.38 2.20 -0.46
CA SER A 60 -13.81 1.94 -0.62
C SER A 60 -14.73 3.11 -0.30
N THR A 61 -14.24 4.13 0.42
CA THR A 61 -15.01 5.32 0.80
C THR A 61 -14.66 6.58 0.02
N ILE A 62 -13.60 6.57 -0.81
CA ILE A 62 -13.26 7.73 -1.62
C ILE A 62 -14.17 7.85 -2.85
N VAL A 63 -14.39 9.10 -3.25
CA VAL A 63 -14.99 9.45 -4.54
C VAL A 63 -13.85 9.92 -5.44
N SER A 64 -13.42 9.06 -6.36
CA SER A 64 -12.29 9.32 -7.25
C SER A 64 -12.73 9.89 -8.60
N THR A 65 -11.99 10.85 -9.12
CA THR A 65 -12.07 11.33 -10.51
C THR A 65 -10.76 11.01 -11.23
N SER A 66 -10.82 10.04 -12.14
CA SER A 66 -9.87 9.67 -13.21
C SER A 66 -8.39 9.52 -12.86
N VAL A 67 -7.81 8.37 -13.22
CA VAL A 67 -6.42 8.02 -12.91
C VAL A 67 -5.62 7.82 -14.19
N ASP A 68 -4.83 8.82 -14.54
CA ASP A 68 -3.66 8.62 -15.41
C ASP A 68 -2.42 8.56 -14.52
N LEU A 69 -1.54 7.58 -14.76
CA LEU A 69 -0.28 7.48 -14.05
C LEU A 69 0.62 8.66 -14.40
N SER A 70 0.73 9.62 -13.49
CA SER A 70 1.70 10.70 -13.63
C SER A 70 3.13 10.19 -13.40
N THR A 71 4.11 10.97 -13.85
CA THR A 71 5.53 10.72 -13.53
C THR A 71 5.77 10.62 -12.01
N TRP A 72 4.96 11.35 -11.22
CA TRP A 72 5.01 11.31 -9.77
C TRP A 72 4.58 9.95 -9.22
N ASP A 73 3.48 9.37 -9.73
CA ASP A 73 2.97 8.07 -9.27
C ASP A 73 3.98 6.95 -9.54
N GLN A 74 4.65 7.00 -10.70
CA GLN A 74 5.71 6.06 -11.03
C GLN A 74 6.92 6.16 -10.10
N TRP A 75 7.31 7.39 -9.72
CA TRP A 75 8.38 7.59 -8.73
C TRP A 75 7.96 7.06 -7.37
N TRP A 76 6.76 7.42 -6.91
CA TRP A 76 6.23 7.00 -5.62
C TRP A 76 6.16 5.48 -5.48
N LEU A 77 5.68 4.79 -6.52
CA LEU A 77 5.66 3.32 -6.57
C LEU A 77 7.08 2.71 -6.46
N ARG A 78 8.09 3.32 -7.09
CA ARG A 78 9.48 2.88 -6.95
C ARG A 78 10.02 3.09 -5.54
N GLU A 79 9.67 4.19 -4.90
CA GLU A 79 10.06 4.45 -3.51
C GLU A 79 9.45 3.44 -2.53
N LEU A 80 8.18 3.07 -2.72
CA LEU A 80 7.55 2.02 -1.92
C LEU A 80 8.26 0.67 -2.07
N VAL A 81 8.59 0.29 -3.30
CA VAL A 81 9.39 -0.92 -3.60
C VAL A 81 10.76 -0.86 -2.92
N GLY A 82 11.42 0.30 -2.99
CA GLY A 82 12.71 0.56 -2.35
C GLY A 82 12.65 0.49 -0.84
N ALA A 83 11.53 0.89 -0.23
CA ALA A 83 11.25 0.74 1.20
C ALA A 83 10.87 -0.71 1.62
N GLY A 84 10.90 -1.67 0.68
CA GLY A 84 10.70 -3.09 0.96
C GLY A 84 9.30 -3.61 0.67
N LEU A 85 8.41 -2.80 0.09
CA LEU A 85 7.07 -3.25 -0.29
C LEU A 85 7.13 -4.33 -1.38
N ARG A 86 6.29 -5.35 -1.23
CA ARG A 86 6.19 -6.50 -2.16
C ARG A 86 4.76 -6.82 -2.55
N TYR A 87 3.79 -6.58 -1.68
CA TYR A 87 2.38 -6.91 -1.94
C TYR A 87 1.46 -5.75 -1.56
N ILE A 88 0.54 -5.41 -2.47
CA ILE A 88 -0.58 -4.53 -2.19
C ILE A 88 -1.88 -5.27 -2.47
N ALA A 89 -2.75 -5.34 -1.48
CA ALA A 89 -4.15 -5.69 -1.67
C ALA A 89 -4.96 -4.40 -1.72
N TRP A 90 -5.55 -4.06 -2.87
CA TRP A 90 -6.23 -2.79 -3.09
C TRP A 90 -7.75 -2.99 -3.15
N VAL A 91 -8.50 -2.37 -2.24
CA VAL A 91 -9.97 -2.42 -2.24
C VAL A 91 -10.53 -1.22 -2.99
N TYR A 92 -11.34 -1.47 -4.02
CA TYR A 92 -11.88 -0.43 -4.91
C TYR A 92 -12.86 0.53 -4.22
N PRO A 93 -12.97 1.78 -4.72
CA PRO A 93 -14.08 2.68 -4.39
C PRO A 93 -15.44 2.04 -4.66
N ARG A 94 -16.39 2.17 -3.72
CA ARG A 94 -17.75 1.63 -3.89
C ARG A 94 -18.58 2.38 -4.92
N LEU A 95 -18.33 3.69 -5.09
CA LEU A 95 -19.22 4.59 -5.84
C LEU A 95 -18.85 4.79 -7.31
N PHE A 96 -17.70 4.28 -7.78
CA PHE A 96 -17.28 4.41 -9.18
C PHE A 96 -16.47 3.18 -9.61
N PRO A 97 -17.05 2.24 -10.38
CA PRO A 97 -16.35 1.07 -10.86
C PRO A 97 -15.60 1.39 -12.17
N ASP A 98 -14.81 2.47 -12.20
CA ASP A 98 -13.88 2.67 -13.32
C ASP A 98 -12.65 1.76 -13.11
N ARG A 99 -12.93 0.44 -13.17
CA ARG A 99 -11.97 -0.65 -12.92
C ARG A 99 -10.81 -0.59 -13.89
N ASP A 100 -11.09 -0.16 -15.13
CA ASP A 100 -10.15 -0.07 -16.24
C ASP A 100 -8.98 0.91 -15.96
N ALA A 101 -9.27 2.06 -15.34
CA ALA A 101 -8.25 3.05 -15.00
C ALA A 101 -7.26 2.51 -13.97
N THR A 102 -7.74 1.80 -12.94
CA THR A 102 -6.88 1.24 -11.89
C THR A 102 -6.09 0.04 -12.41
N GLU A 103 -6.68 -0.83 -13.21
CA GLU A 103 -5.99 -2.02 -13.73
C GLU A 103 -4.79 -1.66 -14.63
N ARG A 104 -4.86 -0.58 -15.41
CA ARG A 104 -3.75 -0.10 -16.25
C ARG A 104 -2.52 0.34 -15.46
N ILE A 105 -2.71 0.79 -14.21
CA ILE A 105 -1.63 1.24 -13.31
C ILE A 105 -0.78 0.07 -12.85
N LEU A 106 -1.43 -1.04 -12.57
CA LEU A 106 -0.86 -2.17 -11.84
C LEU A 106 0.07 -3.04 -12.69
N ILE A 107 -0.04 -2.94 -14.02
CA ILE A 107 0.66 -3.81 -14.97
C ILE A 107 2.20 -3.59 -14.96
N HIS A 108 2.71 -2.46 -14.44
CA HIS A 108 4.10 -2.06 -14.68
C HIS A 108 5.03 -2.04 -13.45
N VAL A 109 4.61 -2.50 -12.27
CA VAL A 109 5.37 -2.27 -11.02
C VAL A 109 6.09 -3.52 -10.50
N LYS A 110 6.95 -4.15 -11.31
CA LYS A 110 7.83 -5.22 -10.79
C LYS A 110 8.90 -4.64 -9.85
N PRO A 111 9.24 -5.30 -8.72
CA PRO A 111 8.84 -6.66 -8.29
C PRO A 111 7.59 -6.70 -7.39
N MET A 112 6.83 -5.61 -7.26
CA MET A 112 5.63 -5.57 -6.42
C MET A 112 4.46 -6.26 -7.12
N VAL A 113 3.70 -7.04 -6.36
CA VAL A 113 2.44 -7.64 -6.80
C VAL A 113 1.30 -6.82 -6.23
N VAL A 114 0.46 -6.30 -7.12
CA VAL A 114 -0.79 -5.64 -6.72
C VAL A 114 -1.96 -6.49 -7.17
N THR A 115 -2.93 -6.68 -6.29
CA THR A 115 -4.19 -7.36 -6.61
C THR A 115 -5.34 -6.54 -6.04
N THR A 116 -6.42 -6.46 -6.81
CA THR A 116 -7.57 -5.62 -6.48
C THR A 116 -8.76 -6.45 -6.02
N PHE A 117 -9.61 -5.84 -5.19
CA PHE A 117 -10.72 -6.50 -4.51
C PHE A 117 -11.91 -5.56 -4.36
N ASP A 118 -13.11 -6.13 -4.26
CA ASP A 118 -14.34 -5.37 -4.00
C ASP A 118 -14.59 -5.15 -2.49
N ASP A 119 -13.94 -5.94 -1.62
CA ASP A 119 -14.11 -5.86 -0.17
C ASP A 119 -12.83 -6.16 0.62
N VAL A 120 -12.75 -5.59 1.82
CA VAL A 120 -11.60 -5.70 2.74
C VAL A 120 -11.40 -7.14 3.23
N ALA A 121 -12.45 -7.93 3.40
CA ALA A 121 -12.33 -9.28 3.94
C ALA A 121 -11.60 -10.19 2.94
N THR A 122 -12.00 -10.16 1.67
CA THR A 122 -11.35 -10.93 0.59
C THR A 122 -9.91 -10.47 0.38
N ALA A 123 -9.68 -9.14 0.39
CA ALA A 123 -8.34 -8.56 0.29
C ALA A 123 -7.41 -9.03 1.42
N CYS A 124 -7.91 -9.02 2.65
CA CYS A 124 -7.21 -9.50 3.85
C CYS A 124 -6.83 -10.98 3.73
N LEU A 125 -7.79 -11.84 3.35
CA LEU A 125 -7.55 -13.27 3.17
C LEU A 125 -6.48 -13.57 2.10
N TRP A 126 -6.48 -12.80 1.01
CA TRP A 126 -5.43 -12.92 -0.01
C TRP A 126 -4.07 -12.47 0.51
N LEU A 127 -4.01 -11.33 1.23
CA LEU A 127 -2.77 -10.75 1.72
C LEU A 127 -2.10 -11.62 2.80
N GLN A 128 -2.91 -12.34 3.60
CA GLN A 128 -2.44 -13.33 4.58
C GLN A 128 -1.69 -14.50 3.92
N LYS A 129 -2.13 -14.92 2.73
CA LYS A 129 -1.51 -16.03 1.98
C LYS A 129 -0.18 -15.67 1.33
N GLN A 130 0.15 -14.38 1.23
CA GLN A 130 1.42 -13.95 0.64
C GLN A 130 2.57 -14.25 1.59
N GLY A 131 3.59 -14.95 1.11
CA GLY A 131 4.78 -15.25 1.91
C GLY A 131 5.52 -13.96 2.29
N VAL A 132 6.10 -13.94 3.48
CA VAL A 132 7.17 -12.97 3.78
C VAL A 132 8.35 -13.44 2.94
N ALA A 133 8.67 -12.75 1.85
CA ALA A 133 9.95 -12.98 1.18
C ALA A 133 11.03 -12.81 2.26
N ALA A 134 11.79 -13.88 2.53
CA ALA A 134 12.87 -13.85 3.50
C ALA A 134 13.76 -12.65 3.15
N HIS A 135 13.90 -11.69 4.07
CA HIS A 135 15.03 -10.79 3.98
C HIS A 135 16.29 -11.67 3.98
N PRO A 136 17.22 -11.53 3.03
CA PRO A 136 18.53 -12.13 3.21
C PRO A 136 19.11 -11.48 4.47
N SER A 137 19.11 -12.23 5.56
CA SER A 137 19.82 -11.87 6.78
C SER A 137 21.24 -11.45 6.37
N SER A 138 21.66 -10.25 6.77
CA SER A 138 23.03 -9.79 6.58
C SER A 138 24.02 -10.91 6.91
N PRO A 139 25.06 -11.15 6.10
CA PRO A 139 26.03 -12.18 6.42
C PRO A 139 26.67 -11.81 7.76
N THR A 140 26.49 -12.67 8.77
CA THR A 140 27.32 -12.68 9.96
C THR A 140 28.76 -12.77 9.48
N VAL A 141 29.51 -11.67 9.63
CA VAL A 141 30.95 -11.68 9.44
C VAL A 141 31.52 -12.60 10.51
N ALA A 142 31.84 -13.83 10.12
CA ALA A 142 32.67 -14.71 10.92
C ALA A 142 34.06 -14.07 10.99
N LEU A 143 34.37 -13.46 12.15
CA LEU A 143 35.76 -13.19 12.51
C LEU A 143 36.48 -14.54 12.61
N LEU A 144 37.41 -14.78 11.69
CA LEU A 144 38.41 -15.82 11.85
C LEU A 144 39.54 -15.24 12.71
N SER A 145 39.62 -15.75 13.93
CA SER A 145 40.80 -15.75 14.81
C SER A 145 41.81 -16.79 14.36
#